data_AF-A0A836BQ00-F1
#
_entry.id   AF-A0A836BQ00-F1
#
_cell.length_a   1.000
_cell.length_b   1.000
_cell.length_c   1.000
_cell.angle_alpha   90.00
_cell.angle_beta   90.00
_cell.angle_gamma   90.00
#
_symmetry.space_group_name_H-M   'P 1'
#
loop_
_entity.id
_entity.type
_entity.pdbx_description
1 polymer ?
#
loop_
_entity_poly.entity_id
_entity_poly.type
_entity_poly.pdbx_seq_one_letter_code
_entity_poly.pdbx_strand_id
1 'polypeptide(L)'
;MRELERKAVSFYSEARRQVITKAAESRARLLALLVPDSENGWVALELEPTQLFKVVASMNGELLSTFDGETKYQIGKWTRSKSGAASWPPLDCCFYGYPSAEKALSATFPKGSKLLEAPKVLMQFETCGKAYLHPGRGMLAVPAVRPLRLLPGTVAPPVPTSPLLPAPEQPADVGRRTPPEGDRRNPWVPV
;
A
#
# COMPACT_ATOMS: atom_id res chain seq x y z
N MET A 1 32.29 38.54 27.74
CA MET A 1 32.20 37.26 27.02
C MET A 1 30.87 36.52 27.26
N ARG A 2 30.46 36.27 28.52
CA ARG A 2 29.24 35.47 28.83
C ARG A 2 27.88 36.03 28.36
N GLU A 3 27.77 37.33 28.08
CA GLU A 3 26.50 37.93 27.67
C GLU A 3 26.22 37.75 26.17
N LEU A 4 27.27 37.77 25.33
CA LEU A 4 27.17 37.53 23.89
C LEU A 4 26.77 36.08 23.60
N GLU A 5 27.28 35.14 24.37
CA GLU A 5 26.93 33.71 24.26
C GLU A 5 25.45 33.46 24.58
N ARG A 6 24.88 34.10 25.60
CA ARG A 6 23.45 33.98 25.92
C ARG A 6 22.57 34.56 24.82
N LYS A 7 22.95 35.71 24.26
CA LYS A 7 22.22 36.35 23.16
C LYS A 7 22.24 35.47 21.89
N ALA A 8 23.38 34.85 21.57
CA ALA A 8 23.52 33.94 20.43
C ALA A 8 22.68 32.65 20.59
N VAL A 9 22.66 32.04 21.77
CA VAL A 9 21.85 30.83 22.04
C VAL A 9 20.35 31.13 21.98
N SER A 10 19.92 32.27 22.56
CA SER A 10 18.52 32.71 22.51
C SER A 10 18.05 32.92 21.07
N PHE A 11 18.84 33.65 20.28
CA PHE A 11 18.53 33.94 18.87
C PHE A 11 18.42 32.66 18.02
N TYR A 12 19.34 31.71 18.21
CA TYR A 12 19.32 30.44 17.48
C TYR A 12 18.07 29.60 17.84
N SER A 13 17.60 29.69 19.09
CA SER A 13 16.39 28.98 19.53
C SER A 13 15.11 29.56 18.92
N GLU A 14 15.03 30.88 18.74
CA GLU A 14 13.89 31.56 18.14
C GLU A 14 13.82 31.33 16.62
N ALA A 15 14.94 31.47 15.92
CA ALA A 15 15.03 31.18 14.49
C ALA A 15 14.59 29.74 14.19
N ARG A 16 15.03 28.77 14.99
CA ARG A 16 14.62 27.36 14.85
C ARG A 16 13.12 27.16 15.08
N ARG A 17 12.53 27.81 16.10
CA ARG A 17 11.07 27.76 16.34
C ARG A 17 10.28 28.36 15.19
N GLN A 18 10.73 29.48 14.63
CA GLN A 18 10.08 30.11 13.47
C GLN A 18 10.11 29.19 12.24
N VAL A 19 11.23 28.53 11.97
CA VAL A 19 11.35 27.56 10.87
C VAL A 19 10.39 26.38 11.06
N ILE A 20 10.33 25.80 12.26
CA ILE A 20 9.42 24.67 12.55
C ILE A 20 7.95 25.10 12.40
N THR A 21 7.60 26.29 12.89
CA THR A 21 6.22 26.81 12.81
C THR A 21 5.81 27.06 11.37
N LYS A 22 6.66 27.72 10.58
CA LYS A 22 6.40 27.96 9.15
C LYS A 22 6.28 26.66 8.36
N ALA A 23 7.08 25.64 8.70
CA ALA A 23 6.97 24.32 8.07
C ALA A 23 5.62 23.64 8.39
N ALA A 24 5.17 23.71 9.65
CA ALA A 24 3.88 23.18 10.05
C ALA A 24 2.71 23.91 9.36
N GLU A 25 2.77 25.24 9.25
CA GLU A 25 1.76 26.06 8.56
C GLU A 25 1.74 25.81 7.05
N SER A 26 2.90 25.65 6.42
CA SER A 26 3.02 25.34 4.99
C SER A 26 2.44 23.96 4.68
N ARG A 27 2.70 22.98 5.57
CA ARG A 27 2.08 21.66 5.51
C ARG A 27 0.55 21.73 5.66
N ALA A 28 0.05 22.51 6.61
CA ALA A 28 -1.40 22.71 6.80
C ALA A 28 -2.06 23.38 5.58
N ARG A 29 -1.39 24.36 4.94
CA ARG A 29 -1.86 25.00 3.71
C ARG A 29 -1.89 24.04 2.52
N LEU A 30 -0.83 23.25 2.34
CA LEU A 30 -0.81 22.23 1.30
C LEU A 30 -1.92 21.22 1.52
N LEU A 31 -2.16 20.81 2.78
CA LEU A 31 -3.26 19.92 3.13
C LEU A 31 -4.65 20.52 2.82
N ALA A 32 -4.81 21.84 2.96
CA ALA A 32 -6.03 22.56 2.62
C ALA A 32 -6.24 22.76 1.11
N LEU A 33 -5.18 22.69 0.30
CA LEU A 33 -5.23 22.75 -1.17
C LEU A 33 -5.51 21.39 -1.82
N LEU A 34 -5.53 20.32 -1.01
CA LEU A 34 -5.95 19.00 -1.45
C LEU A 34 -7.46 19.05 -1.63
N VAL A 35 -7.89 19.29 -2.87
CA VAL A 35 -9.30 19.10 -3.25
C VAL A 35 -9.61 17.64 -2.95
N PRO A 36 -10.46 17.32 -1.94
CA PRO A 36 -10.92 15.96 -1.79
C PRO A 36 -11.61 15.60 -3.09
N ASP A 37 -11.21 14.49 -3.70
CA ASP A 37 -12.01 13.91 -4.78
C ASP A 37 -13.22 13.29 -4.08
N SER A 38 -14.16 14.18 -3.75
CA SER A 38 -15.11 14.00 -2.65
C SER A 38 -16.09 12.86 -2.87
N GLU A 39 -16.18 12.37 -4.10
CA GLU A 39 -17.07 11.27 -4.47
C GLU A 39 -16.54 9.91 -4.01
N ASN A 40 -15.22 9.74 -3.89
CA ASN A 40 -14.61 8.42 -3.62
C ASN A 40 -13.84 8.33 -2.29
N GLY A 41 -13.84 9.40 -1.49
CA GLY A 41 -13.21 9.41 -0.16
C GLY A 41 -11.68 9.43 -0.17
N TRP A 42 -11.06 9.78 -1.31
CA TRP A 42 -9.61 9.92 -1.44
C TRP A 42 -9.17 11.39 -1.34
N VAL A 43 -8.06 11.60 -0.65
CA VAL A 43 -7.41 12.91 -0.48
C VAL A 43 -6.03 12.80 -1.09
N ALA A 44 -5.76 13.51 -2.17
CA ALA A 44 -4.40 13.66 -2.71
C ALA A 44 -3.51 14.31 -1.65
N LEU A 45 -2.23 13.97 -1.48
CA LEU A 45 -1.27 14.62 -0.59
C LEU A 45 0.18 14.39 -1.04
N GLU A 46 1.12 15.23 -0.59
CA GLU A 46 2.54 15.01 -0.81
C GLU A 46 3.21 14.44 0.43
N LEU A 47 3.93 13.33 0.26
CA LEU A 47 4.63 12.58 1.30
C LEU A 47 6.12 12.95 1.31
N GLU A 48 6.62 13.31 2.48
CA GLU A 48 8.04 13.14 2.80
C GLU A 48 8.41 11.64 2.78
N PRO A 49 9.71 11.28 2.69
CA PRO A 49 10.15 9.89 2.83
C PRO A 49 9.52 9.21 4.05
N THR A 50 8.63 8.28 3.79
CA THR A 50 7.76 7.65 4.80
C THR A 50 7.82 6.14 4.64
N GLN A 51 7.81 5.43 5.76
CA GLN A 51 7.77 3.98 5.80
C GLN A 51 6.33 3.48 5.97
N LEU A 52 5.95 2.52 5.12
CA LEU A 52 4.64 1.89 5.11
C LEU A 52 4.80 0.36 5.10
N PHE A 53 3.68 -0.32 5.25
CA PHE A 53 3.58 -1.77 5.29
C PHE A 53 2.56 -2.25 4.25
N LYS A 54 2.88 -3.34 3.56
CA LYS A 54 2.00 -4.00 2.60
C LYS A 54 2.21 -5.51 2.68
N VAL A 55 1.13 -6.27 2.51
CA VAL A 55 1.21 -7.71 2.30
C VAL A 55 1.42 -7.99 0.80
N VAL A 56 2.41 -8.82 0.50
CA VAL A 56 2.73 -9.29 -0.84
C VAL A 56 2.71 -10.82 -0.88
N ALA A 57 2.61 -11.41 -2.07
CA ALA A 57 2.72 -12.85 -2.25
C ALA A 57 4.19 -13.25 -2.38
N SER A 58 4.58 -14.40 -1.81
CA SER A 58 5.87 -15.03 -2.02
C SER A 58 5.69 -16.31 -2.82
N MET A 59 6.27 -16.34 -4.03
CA MET A 59 6.14 -17.46 -4.96
C MET A 59 7.50 -17.77 -5.55
N ASN A 60 7.99 -18.99 -5.39
CA ASN A 60 9.29 -19.43 -5.94
C ASN A 60 10.48 -18.52 -5.58
N GLY A 61 10.48 -17.96 -4.36
CA GLY A 61 11.49 -17.02 -3.88
C GLY A 61 11.33 -15.58 -4.40
N GLU A 62 10.33 -15.30 -5.23
CA GLU A 62 10.01 -13.95 -5.70
C GLU A 62 8.92 -13.29 -4.83
N LEU A 63 8.95 -11.96 -4.78
CA LEU A 63 7.92 -11.13 -4.15
C LEU A 63 7.03 -10.51 -5.22
N LEU A 64 5.74 -10.85 -5.20
CA LEU A 64 4.76 -10.45 -6.21
C LEU A 64 3.61 -9.67 -5.58
N SER A 65 3.06 -8.71 -6.33
CA SER A 65 1.82 -8.04 -5.94
C SER A 65 0.68 -9.06 -5.86
N THR A 66 0.02 -9.11 -4.72
CA THR A 66 -1.14 -10.00 -4.50
C THR A 66 -2.28 -9.72 -5.47
N PHE A 67 -2.40 -8.46 -5.88
CA PHE A 67 -3.49 -7.98 -6.72
C PHE A 67 -3.33 -8.42 -8.18
N ASP A 68 -2.24 -8.03 -8.85
CA ASP A 68 -2.05 -8.28 -10.30
C ASP A 68 -1.27 -9.57 -10.61
N GLY A 69 -0.61 -10.18 -9.63
CA GLY A 69 0.25 -11.35 -9.78
C GLY A 69 1.49 -11.17 -10.69
N GLU A 70 1.74 -9.97 -11.18
CA GLU A 70 2.77 -9.65 -12.18
C GLU A 70 3.84 -8.72 -11.64
N THR A 71 3.44 -7.72 -10.83
CA THR A 71 4.38 -6.71 -10.36
C THR A 71 5.34 -7.32 -9.36
N LYS A 72 6.62 -7.36 -9.75
CA LYS A 72 7.73 -7.88 -8.94
C LYS A 72 8.31 -6.81 -8.01
N TYR A 73 8.60 -7.22 -6.79
CA TYR A 73 9.28 -6.41 -5.79
C TYR A 73 10.68 -6.97 -5.52
N GLN A 74 11.67 -6.09 -5.43
CA GLN A 74 13.04 -6.44 -5.06
C GLN A 74 13.47 -5.57 -3.88
N ILE A 75 14.02 -6.20 -2.84
CA ILE A 75 14.53 -5.49 -1.66
C ILE A 75 15.60 -4.47 -2.09
N GLY A 76 15.48 -3.25 -1.59
CA GLY A 76 16.37 -2.12 -1.87
C GLY A 76 16.13 -1.42 -3.21
N LYS A 77 15.28 -1.94 -4.10
CA LYS A 77 15.04 -1.33 -5.43
C LYS A 77 13.70 -0.60 -5.49
N TRP A 78 13.69 0.54 -6.18
CA TRP A 78 12.46 1.27 -6.46
C TRP A 78 11.65 0.56 -7.55
N THR A 79 10.42 0.19 -7.22
CA THR A 79 9.39 -0.24 -8.19
C THR A 79 8.45 0.95 -8.41
N ARG A 80 8.21 1.29 -9.68
CA ARG A 80 7.25 2.34 -10.07
C ARG A 80 6.02 1.73 -10.74
N SER A 81 4.88 2.36 -10.55
CA SER A 81 3.63 2.03 -11.24
C SER A 81 3.77 2.20 -12.75
N LYS A 82 3.01 1.40 -13.53
CA LYS A 82 3.09 1.36 -15.00
C LYS A 82 2.61 2.66 -15.67
N SER A 83 1.84 3.50 -14.98
CA SER A 83 1.25 4.73 -15.54
C SER A 83 1.26 5.87 -14.52
N GLY A 84 1.41 7.12 -15.01
CA GLY A 84 1.43 8.32 -14.15
C GLY A 84 2.83 8.78 -13.69
N ALA A 85 3.92 8.31 -14.30
CA ALA A 85 5.28 8.61 -13.83
C ALA A 85 5.67 10.10 -13.80
N ALA A 86 4.90 10.98 -14.45
CA ALA A 86 5.10 12.43 -14.47
C ALA A 86 3.96 13.26 -13.83
N SER A 87 2.79 12.67 -13.61
CA SER A 87 1.58 13.34 -13.10
C SER A 87 1.08 12.65 -11.82
N TRP A 88 -0.11 13.02 -11.36
CA TRP A 88 -0.81 12.28 -10.33
C TRP A 88 -1.25 10.92 -10.89
N PRO A 89 -0.76 9.78 -10.38
CA PRO A 89 -1.08 8.47 -10.94
C PRO A 89 -2.56 8.14 -10.73
N PRO A 90 -3.25 7.57 -11.73
CA PRO A 90 -4.56 6.96 -11.49
C PRO A 90 -4.51 5.94 -10.33
N LEU A 91 -5.58 5.87 -9.53
CA LEU A 91 -5.63 5.01 -8.35
C LEU A 91 -5.46 3.51 -8.69
N ASP A 92 -5.96 3.08 -9.84
CA ASP A 92 -5.84 1.69 -10.33
C ASP A 92 -4.40 1.27 -10.63
N CYS A 93 -3.49 2.22 -10.81
CA CYS A 93 -2.08 1.99 -11.06
C CYS A 93 -1.22 2.07 -9.80
N CYS A 94 -1.77 2.55 -8.68
CA CYS A 94 -1.02 2.81 -7.45
C CYS A 94 -0.68 1.54 -6.67
N PHE A 95 0.37 1.64 -5.84
CA PHE A 95 0.65 0.69 -4.79
C PHE A 95 -0.06 1.09 -3.50
N TYR A 96 -0.77 0.16 -2.89
CA TYR A 96 -1.45 0.39 -1.63
C TYR A 96 -0.57 0.03 -0.43
N GLY A 97 -0.52 0.90 0.58
CA GLY A 97 0.23 0.71 1.82
C GLY A 97 -0.51 1.23 3.04
N TYR A 98 -0.10 0.72 4.21
CA TYR A 98 -0.67 1.07 5.50
C TYR A 98 0.42 1.62 6.44
N PRO A 99 0.08 2.52 7.37
CA PRO A 99 1.04 3.11 8.30
C PRO A 99 1.51 2.14 9.39
N SER A 100 0.84 1.00 9.58
CA SER A 100 1.16 0.01 10.61
C SER A 100 1.09 -1.42 10.06
N ALA A 101 1.96 -2.29 10.57
CA ALA A 101 1.99 -3.72 10.26
C ALA A 101 0.64 -4.41 10.51
N GLU A 102 0.02 -4.15 11.66
CA GLU A 102 -1.28 -4.73 12.05
C GLU A 102 -2.37 -4.41 11.03
N LYS A 103 -2.53 -3.12 10.66
CA LYS A 103 -3.46 -2.72 9.61
C LYS A 103 -3.21 -3.42 8.27
N ALA A 104 -1.94 -3.53 7.86
CA ALA A 104 -1.59 -4.21 6.62
C ALA A 104 -1.97 -5.70 6.65
N LEU A 105 -1.83 -6.37 7.79
CA LEU A 105 -2.21 -7.78 7.97
C LEU A 105 -3.73 -7.97 8.01
N SER A 106 -4.46 -7.03 8.61
CA SER A 106 -5.94 -7.03 8.64
C SER A 106 -6.60 -6.57 7.35
N ALA A 107 -5.81 -6.14 6.36
CA ALA A 107 -6.33 -5.57 5.13
C ALA A 107 -7.07 -6.64 4.31
N THR A 108 -8.29 -6.30 3.88
CA THR A 108 -9.05 -7.16 2.96
C THR A 108 -8.52 -6.99 1.54
N PHE A 109 -8.26 -8.11 0.87
CA PHE A 109 -7.90 -8.11 -0.54
C PHE A 109 -9.14 -8.01 -1.43
N PRO A 110 -9.08 -7.27 -2.55
CA PRO A 110 -10.15 -7.28 -3.55
C PRO A 110 -10.43 -8.71 -4.06
N LYS A 111 -11.70 -9.03 -4.33
CA LYS A 111 -12.13 -10.36 -4.81
C LYS A 111 -11.41 -10.81 -6.09
N GLY A 112 -10.98 -9.87 -6.95
CA GLY A 112 -10.27 -10.16 -8.20
C GLY A 112 -8.75 -10.29 -8.07
N SER A 113 -8.19 -10.37 -6.85
CA SER A 113 -6.74 -10.45 -6.67
C SER A 113 -6.21 -11.80 -7.17
N LYS A 114 -5.18 -11.80 -8.02
CA LYS A 114 -4.71 -13.00 -8.72
C LYS A 114 -3.96 -14.00 -7.83
N LEU A 115 -3.39 -13.54 -6.70
CA LEU A 115 -2.58 -14.37 -5.81
C LEU A 115 -3.18 -14.46 -4.39
N LEU A 116 -4.51 -14.60 -4.26
CA LEU A 116 -5.19 -14.72 -2.96
C LEU A 116 -4.75 -15.95 -2.15
N GLU A 117 -4.51 -17.08 -2.82
CA GLU A 117 -4.13 -18.35 -2.15
C GLU A 117 -2.62 -18.52 -1.95
N ALA A 118 -1.80 -17.67 -2.57
CA ALA A 118 -0.35 -17.76 -2.46
C ALA A 118 0.15 -17.47 -1.02
N PRO A 119 1.31 -18.00 -0.60
CA PRO A 119 1.92 -17.62 0.68
C PRO A 119 2.07 -16.10 0.80
N LYS A 120 1.65 -15.54 1.93
CA LYS A 120 1.67 -14.09 2.18
C LYS A 120 2.83 -13.72 3.09
N VAL A 121 3.51 -12.64 2.74
CA VAL A 121 4.57 -12.06 3.56
C VAL A 121 4.32 -10.58 3.77
N LEU A 122 4.63 -10.10 4.98
CA LEU A 122 4.54 -8.70 5.32
C LEU A 122 5.84 -8.01 4.91
N MET A 123 5.70 -6.95 4.10
CA MET A 123 6.81 -6.17 3.59
C MET A 123 6.74 -4.75 4.15
N GLN A 124 7.85 -4.29 4.72
CA GLN A 124 8.05 -2.87 5.01
C GLN A 124 8.69 -2.21 3.79
N PHE A 125 8.19 -1.05 3.38
CA PHE A 125 8.72 -0.31 2.23
C PHE A 125 8.75 1.19 2.50
N GLU A 126 9.57 1.90 1.75
CA GLU A 126 9.66 3.35 1.74
C GLU A 126 8.96 3.93 0.51
N THR A 127 8.38 5.11 0.65
CA THR A 127 7.76 5.87 -0.44
C THR A 127 7.89 7.38 -0.16
N CYS A 128 7.73 8.20 -1.19
CA CYS A 128 7.75 9.66 -1.10
C CYS A 128 7.04 10.29 -2.31
N GLY A 129 6.79 11.60 -2.23
CA GLY A 129 6.14 12.38 -3.27
C GLY A 129 4.63 12.25 -3.26
N LYS A 130 4.01 12.35 -4.44
CA LYS A 130 2.55 12.36 -4.61
C LYS A 130 1.91 11.04 -4.14
N ALA A 131 0.84 11.13 -3.34
CA ALA A 131 0.10 9.99 -2.82
C ALA A 131 -1.37 10.32 -2.58
N TYR A 132 -2.24 9.32 -2.48
CA TYR A 132 -3.62 9.50 -2.06
C TYR A 132 -3.86 8.81 -0.72
N LEU A 133 -4.53 9.47 0.21
CA LEU A 133 -4.99 8.90 1.48
C LEU A 133 -6.47 8.61 1.39
N HIS A 134 -6.88 7.43 1.83
CA HIS A 134 -8.27 7.12 2.12
C HIS A 134 -8.46 7.14 3.65
N PRO A 135 -9.02 8.23 4.25
CA PRO A 135 -9.09 8.39 5.70
C PRO A 135 -9.85 7.26 6.39
N GLY A 136 -11.01 6.85 5.82
CA GLY A 136 -11.83 5.77 6.38
C GLY A 136 -11.14 4.39 6.43
N ARG A 137 -10.17 4.13 5.54
CA ARG A 137 -9.43 2.86 5.49
C ARG A 137 -8.03 2.97 6.12
N GLY A 138 -7.56 4.18 6.40
CA GLY A 138 -6.17 4.44 6.80
C GLY A 138 -5.16 3.90 5.80
N MET A 139 -5.49 3.95 4.50
CA MET A 139 -4.73 3.37 3.40
C MET A 139 -4.15 4.47 2.51
N LEU A 140 -2.90 4.30 2.08
CA LEU A 140 -2.22 5.19 1.15
C LEU A 140 -2.05 4.50 -0.21
N ALA A 141 -2.36 5.20 -1.28
CA ALA A 141 -2.06 4.81 -2.66
C ALA A 141 -0.87 5.64 -3.16
N VAL A 142 0.22 4.98 -3.54
CA VAL A 142 1.49 5.63 -3.90
C VAL A 142 2.03 5.16 -5.27
N PRO A 143 2.67 6.03 -6.06
CA PRO A 143 3.18 5.69 -7.40
C PRO A 143 4.43 4.82 -7.38
N ALA A 144 5.19 4.86 -6.29
CA ALA A 144 6.50 4.22 -6.20
C ALA A 144 6.73 3.66 -4.79
N VAL A 145 7.39 2.51 -4.73
CA VAL A 145 7.76 1.85 -3.48
C VAL A 145 9.19 1.33 -3.55
N ARG A 146 9.92 1.42 -2.45
CA ARG A 146 11.21 0.75 -2.25
C ARG A 146 11.09 -0.22 -1.09
N PRO A 147 10.93 -1.53 -1.35
CA PRO A 147 10.95 -2.54 -0.29
C PRO A 147 12.23 -2.44 0.53
N LEU A 148 12.10 -2.36 1.85
CA LEU A 148 13.25 -2.23 2.77
C LEU A 148 13.61 -3.57 3.37
N ARG A 149 12.61 -4.30 3.87
CA ARG A 149 12.79 -5.61 4.48
C ARG A 149 11.47 -6.37 4.52
N LEU A 150 11.59 -7.69 4.62
CA LEU A 150 10.49 -8.56 5.02
C LEU A 150 10.45 -8.61 6.54
N LEU A 151 9.24 -8.54 7.09
CA LEU A 151 9.04 -8.75 8.51
C LEU A 151 8.73 -10.23 8.74
N PRO A 152 9.21 -10.83 9.83
CA PRO A 152 8.74 -12.14 10.24
C PRO A 152 7.24 -12.03 10.48
N GLY A 153 6.46 -12.48 9.50
CA GLY A 153 5.04 -12.68 9.71
C GLY A 153 4.92 -13.79 10.74
N THR A 154 4.07 -13.60 11.74
CA THR A 154 3.36 -14.71 12.36
C THR A 154 2.79 -15.53 11.21
N VAL A 155 3.52 -16.58 10.84
CA VAL A 155 3.01 -17.62 9.96
C VAL A 155 1.74 -18.04 10.66
N ALA A 156 0.57 -17.70 10.10
CA ALA A 156 -0.66 -18.30 10.58
C ALA A 156 -0.35 -19.79 10.62
N PRO A 157 -0.47 -20.46 11.78
CA PRO A 157 -0.06 -21.84 11.93
C PRO A 157 -0.64 -22.60 10.75
N PRO A 158 0.15 -23.45 10.06
CA PRO A 158 -0.32 -24.14 8.88
C PRO A 158 -1.70 -24.67 9.20
N VAL A 159 -2.71 -24.20 8.46
CA VAL A 159 -4.08 -24.70 8.64
C VAL A 159 -3.91 -26.21 8.57
N PRO A 160 -4.22 -26.96 9.64
CA PRO A 160 -3.98 -28.38 9.65
C PRO A 160 -4.72 -28.91 8.44
N THR A 161 -3.96 -29.34 7.44
CA THR A 161 -4.50 -30.01 6.27
C THR A 161 -5.24 -31.19 6.87
N SER A 162 -6.56 -31.08 7.01
CA SER A 162 -7.35 -32.20 7.48
C SER A 162 -6.91 -33.38 6.62
N PRO A 163 -6.48 -34.50 7.25
CA PRO A 163 -6.06 -35.66 6.50
C PRO A 163 -7.15 -35.92 5.48
N LEU A 164 -6.75 -35.91 4.20
CA LEU A 164 -7.62 -36.20 3.06
C LEU A 164 -8.44 -37.43 3.44
N LEU A 165 -9.68 -37.21 3.87
CA LEU A 165 -10.65 -38.28 3.91
C LEU A 165 -10.71 -38.78 2.46
N PRO A 166 -10.59 -40.10 2.24
CA PRO A 166 -10.69 -40.65 0.89
C PRO A 166 -11.95 -40.11 0.26
N ALA A 167 -11.80 -39.50 -0.92
CA ALA A 167 -12.90 -38.92 -1.65
C ALA A 167 -14.00 -39.99 -1.79
N PRO A 168 -15.25 -39.70 -1.41
CA PRO A 168 -16.36 -40.59 -1.77
C PRO A 168 -16.34 -40.74 -3.29
N GLU A 169 -16.27 -41.98 -3.77
CA GLU A 169 -16.35 -42.32 -5.19
C GLU A 169 -17.53 -41.58 -5.82
N GLN A 170 -17.24 -40.57 -6.64
CA GLN A 170 -18.28 -39.89 -7.38
C GLN A 170 -18.69 -40.78 -8.56
N PRO A 171 -20.00 -41.06 -8.73
CA PRO A 171 -20.48 -41.81 -9.87
C PRO A 171 -20.24 -41.02 -11.16
N ALA A 172 -19.95 -41.77 -12.22
CA ALA A 172 -19.61 -41.28 -13.54
C ALA A 172 -20.67 -40.34 -14.15
N ASP A 173 -20.16 -39.22 -14.66
CA ASP A 173 -20.47 -38.61 -15.95
C ASP A 173 -21.95 -38.44 -16.35
N VAL A 174 -22.46 -37.19 -16.23
CA VAL A 174 -23.52 -36.67 -17.12
C VAL A 174 -23.28 -35.18 -17.40
N GLY A 175 -22.87 -34.88 -18.64
CA GLY A 175 -23.34 -33.69 -19.38
C GLY A 175 -22.52 -32.40 -19.27
N ARG A 176 -21.52 -32.24 -20.15
CA ARG A 176 -20.95 -30.92 -20.49
C ARG A 176 -22.03 -29.96 -21.00
N ARG A 177 -22.23 -28.83 -20.32
CA ARG A 177 -22.78 -27.60 -20.90
C ARG A 177 -21.72 -26.50 -20.85
N THR A 178 -21.34 -26.02 -22.03
CA THR A 178 -20.52 -24.82 -22.23
C THR A 178 -21.29 -23.58 -21.76
N PRO A 179 -20.70 -22.70 -20.92
CA PRO A 179 -21.32 -21.44 -20.58
C PRO A 179 -21.17 -20.42 -21.73
N PRO A 180 -22.15 -19.52 -21.92
CA PRO A 180 -22.09 -18.48 -22.93
C PRO A 180 -21.05 -17.42 -22.58
N GLU A 181 -20.32 -17.02 -23.62
CA GLU A 181 -19.37 -15.92 -23.66
C GLU A 181 -20.12 -14.60 -23.47
N GLY A 182 -20.10 -14.04 -22.25
CA GLY A 182 -20.93 -12.90 -21.87
C GLY A 182 -20.25 -11.93 -20.91
N ASP A 183 -19.89 -10.77 -21.47
CA ASP A 183 -19.71 -9.46 -20.83
C ASP A 183 -18.46 -9.22 -19.96
N ARG A 184 -17.37 -8.77 -20.61
CA ARG A 184 -16.18 -8.18 -19.99
C ARG A 184 -16.45 -6.74 -19.55
N ARG A 185 -17.28 -6.53 -18.53
CA ARG A 185 -17.37 -5.22 -17.85
C ARG A 185 -16.36 -5.16 -16.71
N ASN A 186 -15.45 -4.20 -16.80
CA ASN A 186 -14.50 -3.83 -15.75
C ASN A 186 -15.25 -3.43 -14.47
N PRO A 187 -15.09 -4.12 -13.32
CA PRO A 187 -15.87 -3.88 -12.10
C PRO A 187 -15.21 -2.85 -11.16
N TRP A 188 -14.54 -1.82 -11.68
CA TRP A 188 -13.92 -0.78 -10.86
C TRP A 188 -14.85 0.40 -10.60
N VAL A 189 -15.96 0.12 -9.93
CA VAL A 189 -16.71 1.09 -9.12
C VAL A 189 -17.12 0.36 -7.83
N PRO A 190 -16.52 0.65 -6.67
CA PRO A 190 -17.03 0.15 -5.41
C PRO A 190 -18.28 0.96 -5.02
N VAL A 191 -19.38 0.25 -4.74
CA VAL A 191 -20.52 0.75 -3.97
C VAL A 191 -20.09 0.96 -2.52
#